data_AF-A0A850C0Z0-F1
#
_entry.id   AF-A0A850C0Z0-F1
#
_cell.length_a   1.000
_cell.length_b   1.000
_cell.length_c   1.000
_cell.angle_alpha   90.00
_cell.angle_beta   90.00
_cell.angle_gamma   90.00
#
_symmetry.space_group_name_H-M   'P 1'
#
loop_
_entity.id
_entity.type
_entity.pdbx_description
1 polymer ?
#
loop_
_entity_poly.entity_id
_entity_poly.type
_entity_poly.pdbx_seq_one_letter_code
_entity_poly.pdbx_strand_id
1 'polypeptide(L)' 'MVLKPGESTIVQSTVFMMHEGMDGPHNFAVHLKTNDPNNPDLVVNVLSNWIP' A
#
# COMPACT_ATOMS: atom_id res chain seq x y z
N MET A 1 -15.27 1.90 1.98
CA MET A 1 -15.37 3.32 1.58
C MET A 1 -15.90 3.39 0.16
N VAL A 2 -16.66 4.42 -0.20
CA VAL A 2 -17.15 4.65 -1.57
C VAL A 2 -16.79 6.09 -1.96
N LEU A 3 -16.17 6.27 -3.13
CA LEU A 3 -15.85 7.57 -3.72
C LEU A 3 -16.87 7.89 -4.81
N LYS A 4 -17.33 9.15 -4.88
CA LYS A 4 -18.12 9.63 -6.01
C LYS A 4 -17.20 9.99 -7.19
N PRO A 5 -17.74 10.08 -8.43
CA PRO A 5 -16.95 10.51 -9.58
C PRO A 5 -16.24 11.85 -9.33
N GLY A 6 -14.93 11.88 -9.54
CA GLY A 6 -14.08 13.07 -9.34
C GLY A 6 -13.57 13.25 -7.91
N GLU A 7 -14.00 12.46 -6.94
CA GLU A 7 -13.46 12.51 -5.58
C GLU A 7 -12.13 11.76 -5.45
N SER A 8 -11.35 12.15 -4.44
CA SER A 8 -10.12 11.47 -4.06
C SER A 8 -10.06 11.30 -2.54
N THR A 9 -9.18 10.40 -2.09
CA THR A 9 -8.96 10.15 -0.66
C THR A 9 -7.54 9.69 -0.40
N ILE A 10 -7.18 9.56 0.87
CA ILE A 10 -5.90 9.07 1.36
C ILE A 10 -6.13 7.75 2.09
N VAL A 11 -5.43 6.70 1.66
CA VAL A 11 -5.37 5.43 2.39
C VAL A 11 -4.25 5.53 3.42
N GLN A 12 -4.60 5.55 4.70
CA GLN A 12 -3.64 5.59 5.80
C GLN A 12 -3.37 4.17 6.30
N SER A 13 -2.11 3.85 6.53
CA SER A 13 -1.66 2.56 7.04
C SER A 13 -0.50 2.76 8.00
N THR A 14 -0.55 2.08 9.14
CA THR A 14 0.52 2.10 10.17
C THR A 14 1.27 0.77 10.25
N VAL A 15 0.95 -0.19 9.37
CA VAL A 15 1.45 -1.58 9.50
C VAL A 15 2.81 -1.80 8.85
N PHE A 16 3.37 -0.82 8.13
CA PHE A 16 4.72 -0.91 7.56
C PHE A 16 5.76 -0.57 8.63
N MET A 17 5.92 -1.46 9.61
CA MET A 17 6.91 -1.31 10.67
C MET A 17 8.16 -2.12 10.34
N MET A 18 9.32 -1.55 10.67
CA MET A 18 10.61 -2.24 10.62
C MET A 18 11.10 -2.46 12.04
N HIS A 19 11.58 -3.67 12.32
CA HIS A 19 12.12 -4.05 13.61
C HIS A 19 13.61 -4.39 13.47
N GLU A 20 14.32 -4.39 14.59
CA GLU A 20 15.71 -4.83 14.65
C GLU A 20 15.83 -6.25 14.03
N GLY A 21 16.81 -6.42 13.15
CA GLY A 21 17.00 -7.66 12.38
C GLY A 21 16.19 -7.73 11.07
N MET A 22 15.42 -6.71 10.72
CA MET A 22 14.78 -6.54 9.40
C MET A 22 15.56 -5.58 8.50
N ASP A 23 16.89 -5.55 8.59
CA ASP A 23 17.71 -4.71 7.72
C ASP A 23 17.61 -5.12 6.25
N GLY A 24 17.86 -4.16 5.36
CA GLY A 24 17.93 -4.36 3.92
C GLY A 24 16.62 -4.08 3.17
N PRO A 25 16.52 -4.56 1.91
CA PRO A 25 15.40 -4.26 1.03
C PRO A 25 14.13 -5.00 1.40
N HIS A 26 13.01 -4.28 1.38
CA HIS A 26 11.66 -4.80 1.56
C HIS A 26 10.74 -4.33 0.44
N ASN A 27 9.80 -5.18 0.08
CA ASN A 27 8.72 -4.85 -0.83
C ASN A 27 7.39 -5.23 -0.16
N PHE A 28 6.70 -4.25 0.39
CA PHE A 28 5.35 -4.45 0.91
C PHE A 28 4.34 -4.21 -0.20
N ALA A 29 3.27 -4.99 -0.22
CA ALA A 29 2.18 -4.85 -1.18
C ALA A 29 0.90 -4.46 -0.46
N VAL A 30 0.27 -3.38 -0.91
CA VAL A 30 -1.09 -3.01 -0.51
C VAL A 30 -2.04 -3.46 -1.61
N HIS A 31 -2.89 -4.43 -1.30
CA HIS A 31 -3.98 -4.86 -2.18
C HIS A 31 -5.20 -3.97 -1.95
N LEU A 32 -5.47 -3.07 -2.88
CA LEU A 32 -6.67 -2.24 -2.91
C LEU A 32 -7.73 -2.95 -3.74
N LYS A 33 -8.67 -3.61 -3.06
CA LYS A 33 -9.85 -4.19 -3.69
C LYS A 33 -10.82 -3.07 -4.08
N THR A 34 -11.18 -3.00 -5.35
CA THR A 34 -12.09 -1.97 -5.88
C THR A 34 -13.25 -2.59 -6.65
N ASN A 35 -14.22 -1.75 -7.01
CA ASN A 35 -15.32 -2.12 -7.91
C ASN A 35 -15.11 -1.62 -9.35
N ASP A 36 -13.92 -1.14 -9.71
CA ASP A 36 -13.55 -0.87 -11.11
C ASP A 36 -13.40 -2.23 -11.83
N PRO A 37 -14.22 -2.54 -12.86
CA PRO A 37 -14.16 -3.82 -13.54
C PRO A 37 -12.82 -4.06 -14.26
N ASN A 38 -12.06 -3.02 -14.55
CA ASN A 38 -10.74 -3.15 -15.18
C ASN A 38 -9.62 -3.38 -14.16
N ASN A 39 -9.79 -2.87 -12.93
CA ASN A 39 -8.80 -2.93 -11.85
C ASN A 39 -9.43 -3.37 -10.52
N PRO A 40 -10.02 -4.58 -10.45
CA PRO A 40 -10.74 -5.05 -9.26
C PRO A 40 -9.80 -5.31 -8.05
N ASP A 41 -8.51 -5.51 -8.32
CA ASP A 41 -7.45 -5.61 -7.32
C ASP A 41 -6.22 -4.83 -7.79
N LEU A 42 -6.03 -3.64 -7.23
CA LEU A 42 -4.88 -2.80 -7.52
C LEU A 42 -3.81 -3.01 -6.47
N VAL A 43 -2.62 -3.43 -6.89
CA VAL A 43 -1.47 -3.60 -5.99
C VAL A 43 -0.59 -2.37 -6.01
N VAL A 44 -0.44 -1.74 -4.84
CA VAL A 44 0.51 -0.64 -4.64
C VAL A 44 1.72 -1.17 -3.87
N ASN A 45 2.89 -1.16 -4.51
CA ASN A 45 4.13 -1.59 -3.87
C ASN A 45 4.74 -0.43 -3.08
N VAL A 46 5.08 -0.70 -1.83
CA VAL A 46 5.82 0.19 -0.93
C VAL A 46 7.20 -0.41 -0.75
N LEU A 47 8.17 0.16 -1.46
CA LEU A 47 9.56 -0.27 -1.41
C LEU A 47 10.27 0.44 -0.29
N SER A 48 11.02 -0.30 0.50
CA SER A 48 11.88 0.24 1.56
C SER A 48 13.25 -0.41 1.47
N ASN A 49 14.28 0.34 1.84
CA ASN A 49 15.60 -0.21 2.09
C ASN A 49 16.03 0.31 3.46
N TRP A 50 15.82 -0.50 4.49
CA TRP A 50 16.11 -0.13 5.86
C TRP A 50 17.60 -0.33 6.14
N ILE A 51 18.30 0.76 6.40
CA ILE A 51 19.73 0.75 6.73
C ILE A 51 19.93 1.41 8.12
N PRO A 52 20.95 1.00 8.89
CA PRO A 52 21.32 1.65 10.15
C PRO A 52 21.64 3.14 10.03
#